data_AF-A0A9D6SNZ8-F1
#
_entry.id   AF-A0A9D6SNZ8-F1
#
_cell.length_a   1.000
_cell.length_b   1.000
_cell.length_c   1.000
_cell.angle_alpha   90.00
_cell.angle_beta   90.00
_cell.angle_gamma   90.00
#
_symmetry.space_group_name_H-M   'P 1'
#
loop_
_entity.id
_entity.type
_entity.pdbx_description
1 polymer ?
#
loop_
_entity_poly.entity_id
_entity_poly.type
_entity_poly.pdbx_seq_one_letter_code
_entity_poly.pdbx_strand_id
1 'polypeptide(L)'
;MLENLNLEPVDAGIHYLAHTVEECRYYFDAISSGFGWVFTVNHVHLVPADIDGFPDAFGISRISELRLADNLGNKEVHLNPGEGNSEFAAVFRRLEYGYHTMAFGSLQDKLATREMFARYG
;
A
#
# COMPACT_ATOMS: atom_id res chain seq x y z
N MET A 1 0.66 10.25 10.79
CA MET A 1 0.06 9.46 9.70
C MET A 1 -0.09 8.03 10.20
N LEU A 2 -1.13 7.33 9.78
CA LEU A 2 -1.30 5.90 10.01
C LEU A 2 -0.91 5.14 8.71
N GLU A 3 -0.68 3.84 8.79
CA GLU A 3 -0.30 2.98 7.64
C GLU A 3 -1.22 1.74 7.61
N ASN A 4 -1.65 1.29 6.43
CA ASN A 4 -2.31 -0.02 6.32
C ASN A 4 -1.23 -1.06 6.50
N LEU A 5 -1.29 -1.82 7.59
CA LEU A 5 -0.30 -2.86 7.81
C LEU A 5 -0.58 -4.07 6.92
N ASN A 6 0.43 -4.91 6.73
CA ASN A 6 0.27 -6.19 6.05
C ASN A 6 -0.62 -7.13 6.86
N LEU A 7 -1.12 -8.17 6.18
CA LEU A 7 -1.75 -9.31 6.85
C LEU A 7 -0.82 -9.82 7.97
N GLU A 8 -1.37 -9.89 9.18
CA GLU A 8 -0.62 -10.31 10.36
C GLU A 8 -0.03 -11.72 10.14
N PRO A 9 1.29 -11.90 10.28
CA PRO A 9 1.89 -13.22 10.24
C PRO A 9 1.31 -14.14 11.32
N VAL A 10 1.09 -15.41 10.98
CA VAL A 10 0.49 -16.41 11.91
C VAL A 10 1.33 -16.58 13.19
N ASP A 11 2.63 -16.37 13.10
CA ASP A 11 3.61 -16.49 14.19
C ASP A 11 3.95 -15.14 14.84
N ALA A 12 3.18 -14.09 14.58
CA ALA A 12 3.38 -12.79 15.21
C ALA A 12 3.14 -12.88 16.73
N GLY A 13 4.12 -12.41 17.51
CA GLY A 13 4.00 -12.32 18.97
C GLY A 13 3.25 -11.07 19.46
N ILE A 14 2.81 -10.21 18.55
CA ILE A 14 2.07 -8.97 18.80
C ILE A 14 0.98 -8.82 17.75
N HIS A 15 -0.12 -8.15 18.12
CA HIS A 15 -1.16 -7.81 17.16
C HIS A 15 -0.84 -6.52 16.41
N TYR A 16 -0.96 -6.57 15.09
CA TYR A 16 -0.76 -5.43 14.22
C TYR A 16 -1.97 -4.51 14.33
N LEU A 17 -1.69 -3.20 14.36
CA LEU A 17 -2.74 -2.21 14.40
C LEU A 17 -3.29 -2.00 12.99
N ALA A 18 -4.44 -2.62 12.72
CA ALA A 18 -5.26 -2.45 11.52
C ALA A 18 -4.60 -2.84 10.18
N HIS A 19 -4.98 -4.01 9.67
CA HIS A 19 -4.62 -4.46 8.32
C HIS A 19 -5.85 -4.75 7.44
N THR A 20 -7.06 -4.68 7.99
CA THR A 20 -8.34 -4.81 7.26
C THR A 20 -9.10 -3.49 7.24
N VAL A 21 -10.07 -3.35 6.33
CA VAL A 21 -10.95 -2.17 6.27
C VAL A 21 -11.76 -2.03 7.56
N GLU A 22 -12.26 -3.14 8.10
CA GLU A 22 -13.06 -3.15 9.33
C GLU A 22 -12.25 -2.63 10.52
N GLU A 23 -11.01 -3.10 10.68
CA GLU A 23 -10.11 -2.64 11.73
C GLU A 23 -9.73 -1.17 11.53
N CYS A 24 -9.38 -0.77 10.31
CA CYS A 24 -9.01 0.61 9.99
C CYS A 24 -10.14 1.60 10.31
N ARG A 25 -11.40 1.20 10.03
CA ARG A 25 -12.58 2.04 10.26
C ARG A 25 -12.73 2.45 11.72
N TYR A 26 -12.48 1.53 12.65
CA TYR A 26 -12.52 1.84 14.09
C TYR A 26 -11.62 3.02 14.46
N TYR A 27 -10.40 3.04 13.92
CA TYR A 27 -9.44 4.13 14.19
C TYR A 27 -9.84 5.42 13.46
N PHE A 28 -10.23 5.35 12.19
CA PHE A 28 -10.62 6.53 11.43
C PHE A 28 -11.89 7.21 11.96
N ASP A 29 -12.85 6.45 12.49
CA ASP A 29 -14.06 7.00 13.09
C ASP A 29 -13.78 7.66 14.45
N ALA A 30 -12.82 7.12 15.22
CA ALA A 30 -12.43 7.67 16.52
C ALA A 30 -11.50 8.89 16.42
N ILE A 31 -10.69 8.97 15.36
CA ILE A 31 -9.68 10.01 15.17
C ILE A 31 -10.26 11.15 14.32
N SER A 32 -10.73 12.20 14.99
CA SER A 32 -11.34 13.37 14.35
C SER A 32 -10.35 14.35 13.72
N SER A 33 -9.07 14.26 14.07
CA SER A 33 -7.99 15.07 13.47
C SER A 33 -7.64 14.58 12.06
N GLY A 34 -7.36 15.49 11.14
CA GLY A 34 -7.04 15.21 9.73
C GLY A 34 -5.69 14.53 9.48
N PHE A 35 -5.35 13.48 10.21
CA PHE A 35 -4.18 12.67 9.91
C PHE A 35 -4.33 12.03 8.53
N GLY A 36 -3.28 12.14 7.73
CA GLY A 36 -3.15 11.37 6.49
C GLY A 36 -2.76 9.91 6.74
N TRP A 37 -2.87 9.10 5.69
CA TRP A 37 -2.57 7.68 5.65
C TRP A 37 -1.44 7.40 4.66
N VAL A 38 -0.49 6.57 5.07
CA VAL A 38 0.47 5.91 4.17
C VAL A 38 -0.23 4.71 3.58
N PHE A 39 -0.53 4.78 2.30
CA PHE A 39 -1.12 3.68 1.57
C PHE A 39 -0.01 2.79 0.99
N THR A 40 0.21 1.63 1.58
CA THR A 40 1.29 0.70 1.20
C THR A 40 0.75 -0.42 0.31
N VAL A 41 1.26 -0.51 -0.92
CA VAL A 41 0.66 -1.34 -2.01
C VAL A 41 0.82 -2.83 -1.78
N ASN A 42 2.02 -3.30 -1.44
CA ASN A 42 2.25 -4.72 -1.19
C ASN A 42 1.43 -5.22 0.01
N HIS A 43 1.14 -4.37 1.00
CA HIS A 43 0.31 -4.75 2.14
C HIS A 43 -1.15 -5.03 1.73
N VAL A 44 -1.75 -4.17 0.89
CA VAL A 44 -3.13 -4.40 0.46
C VAL A 44 -3.27 -5.62 -0.45
N HIS A 45 -2.21 -5.99 -1.18
CA HIS A 45 -2.18 -7.20 -2.00
C HIS A 45 -2.28 -8.51 -1.18
N LEU A 46 -2.15 -8.43 0.15
CA LEU A 46 -2.24 -9.58 1.06
C LEU A 46 -3.63 -9.76 1.66
N VAL A 47 -4.58 -8.85 1.39
CA VAL A 47 -5.91 -8.87 2.00
C VAL A 47 -7.02 -8.84 0.95
N PRO A 48 -8.21 -9.40 1.22
CA PRO A 48 -9.29 -9.50 0.23
C PRO A 48 -9.79 -8.16 -0.31
N ALA A 49 -9.62 -7.08 0.45
CA ALA A 49 -10.03 -5.73 0.05
C ALA A 49 -9.19 -5.17 -1.11
N ASP A 50 -7.92 -5.60 -1.21
CA ASP A 50 -6.97 -5.21 -2.25
C ASP A 50 -6.91 -3.68 -2.50
N ILE A 51 -6.45 -3.24 -3.67
CA ILE A 51 -6.25 -1.84 -4.05
C ILE A 51 -7.54 -1.00 -4.05
N ASP A 52 -8.70 -1.59 -4.27
CA ASP A 52 -9.97 -0.86 -4.41
C ASP A 52 -10.69 -0.67 -3.07
N GLY A 53 -10.68 -1.67 -2.19
CA GLY A 53 -11.52 -1.69 -1.00
C GLY A 53 -11.22 -0.58 0.00
N PHE A 54 -9.95 -0.23 0.18
CA PHE A 54 -9.56 0.85 1.09
C PHE A 54 -9.92 2.25 0.56
N PRO A 55 -9.56 2.64 -0.69
CA PRO A 55 -10.06 3.86 -1.31
C PRO A 55 -11.60 3.96 -1.33
N ASP A 56 -12.31 2.86 -1.57
CA ASP A 56 -13.77 2.85 -1.56
C ASP A 56 -14.34 3.10 -0.16
N ALA A 57 -13.68 2.57 0.88
CA ALA A 57 -14.12 2.71 2.27
C ALA A 57 -13.79 4.07 2.90
N PHE A 58 -12.63 4.65 2.57
CA PHE A 58 -12.07 5.81 3.28
C PHE A 58 -11.83 7.04 2.40
N GLY A 59 -11.90 6.87 1.08
CA GLY A 59 -11.59 7.90 0.10
C GLY A 59 -10.08 8.13 -0.08
N ILE A 60 -9.71 8.54 -1.30
CA ILE A 60 -8.30 8.84 -1.66
C ILE A 60 -7.78 10.10 -0.96
N SER A 61 -8.66 11.05 -0.61
CA SER A 61 -8.27 12.33 0.00
C SER A 61 -7.51 12.20 1.33
N ARG A 62 -7.62 11.05 2.01
CA ARG A 62 -6.88 10.74 3.23
C ARG A 62 -5.50 10.16 2.98
N ILE A 63 -5.20 9.69 1.77
CA ILE A 63 -3.89 9.17 1.41
C ILE A 63 -2.93 10.37 1.29
N SER A 64 -1.91 10.40 2.15
CA SER A 64 -0.87 11.43 2.17
C SER A 64 0.47 10.94 1.63
N GLU A 65 0.65 9.62 1.53
CA GLU A 65 1.81 8.98 0.92
C GLU A 65 1.37 7.67 0.27
N LEU A 66 1.79 7.42 -0.97
CA LEU A 66 1.72 6.11 -1.59
C LEU A 66 3.08 5.42 -1.44
N ARG A 67 3.13 4.27 -0.75
CA ARG A 67 4.36 3.49 -0.59
C ARG A 67 4.32 2.28 -1.51
N LEU A 68 5.35 2.17 -2.34
CA LEU A 68 5.46 1.16 -3.37
C LEU A 68 6.49 0.13 -2.95
N ALA A 69 6.09 -1.13 -3.06
CA ALA A 69 6.88 -2.35 -3.08
C ALA A 69 5.99 -3.45 -3.67
N ASP A 70 6.58 -4.54 -4.12
CA ASP A 70 5.86 -5.65 -4.73
C ASP A 70 5.97 -6.90 -3.86
N ASN A 71 5.02 -7.83 -4.01
CA ASN A 71 5.07 -9.16 -3.40
C ASN A 71 4.29 -10.15 -4.27
N LEU A 72 4.14 -11.39 -3.77
CA LEU A 72 3.43 -12.46 -4.48
C LEU A 72 1.99 -12.68 -3.97
N GLY A 73 1.46 -11.76 -3.15
CA GLY A 73 0.13 -11.87 -2.54
C GLY A 73 0.00 -12.92 -1.43
N ASN A 74 1.12 -13.52 -0.99
CA ASN A 74 1.10 -14.61 0.00
C ASN A 74 1.83 -14.33 1.32
N LYS A 75 2.73 -13.35 1.33
CA LYS A 75 3.44 -12.89 2.53
C LYS A 75 4.03 -11.52 2.31
N GLU A 76 4.33 -10.86 3.41
CA GLU A 76 4.99 -9.57 3.37
C GLU A 76 6.47 -9.70 2.97
N VAL A 77 6.79 -9.13 1.82
CA VAL A 77 8.13 -8.96 1.25
C VAL A 77 8.16 -7.68 0.43
N HIS A 78 9.36 -7.14 0.23
CA HIS A 78 9.58 -5.89 -0.49
C HIS A 78 10.35 -6.16 -1.77
N LEU A 79 9.71 -6.83 -2.73
CA LEU A 79 10.29 -7.09 -4.04
C LEU A 79 10.32 -5.80 -4.88
N ASN A 80 11.20 -5.78 -5.87
CA ASN A 80 11.15 -4.73 -6.87
C ASN A 80 9.87 -4.88 -7.71
N PRO A 81 9.19 -3.79 -8.08
CA PRO A 81 8.04 -3.85 -8.98
C PRO A 81 8.34 -4.62 -10.27
N GLY A 82 7.54 -5.66 -10.54
CA GLY A 82 7.71 -6.59 -11.66
C GLY A 82 8.38 -7.93 -11.28
N GLU A 83 8.92 -8.05 -10.07
CA GLU A 83 9.36 -9.34 -9.52
C GLU A 83 8.23 -10.07 -8.77
N GLY A 84 7.19 -9.34 -8.37
CA GLY A 84 5.96 -9.88 -7.81
C GLY A 84 4.83 -9.91 -8.84
N ASN A 85 3.60 -9.84 -8.35
CA ASN A 85 2.38 -9.88 -9.17
C ASN A 85 1.41 -8.73 -8.87
N SER A 86 1.87 -7.64 -8.25
CA SER A 86 1.05 -6.45 -8.04
C SER A 86 0.79 -5.69 -9.35
N GLU A 87 -0.46 -5.33 -9.61
CA GLU A 87 -0.87 -4.59 -10.82
C GLU A 87 -0.67 -3.07 -10.68
N PHE A 88 0.59 -2.61 -10.68
CA PHE A 88 0.91 -1.18 -10.46
C PHE A 88 0.25 -0.21 -11.44
N ALA A 89 0.01 -0.61 -12.69
CA ALA A 89 -0.71 0.22 -13.64
C ALA A 89 -2.16 0.48 -13.18
N ALA A 90 -2.81 -0.51 -12.54
CA ALA A 90 -4.13 -0.32 -11.95
C ALA A 90 -4.07 0.59 -10.72
N VAL A 91 -3.06 0.43 -9.85
CA VAL A 91 -2.81 1.30 -8.69
C VAL A 91 -2.73 2.77 -9.12
N PHE A 92 -1.88 3.10 -10.10
CA PHE A 92 -1.71 4.48 -10.53
C PHE A 92 -2.96 5.06 -11.19
N ARG A 93 -3.68 4.28 -11.99
CA ARG A 93 -4.97 4.70 -12.56
C ARG A 93 -6.02 4.95 -11.48
N ARG A 94 -6.06 4.12 -10.44
CA ARG A 94 -7.08 4.19 -9.39
C ARG A 94 -6.88 5.39 -8.47
N LEU A 95 -5.64 5.67 -8.11
CA LEU A 95 -5.31 6.65 -7.07
C LEU A 95 -4.98 8.04 -7.62
N GLU A 96 -4.71 8.18 -8.94
CA GLU A 96 -4.29 9.44 -9.59
C GLU A 96 -3.18 10.18 -8.79
N TYR A 97 -2.29 9.42 -8.16
CA TYR A 97 -1.47 9.92 -7.06
C TYR A 97 -0.07 10.34 -7.54
N GLY A 98 0.32 11.58 -7.23
CA GLY A 98 1.56 12.18 -7.73
C GLY A 98 2.82 11.93 -6.88
N TYR A 99 2.68 11.71 -5.56
CA TYR A 99 3.82 11.54 -4.66
C TYR A 99 3.91 10.10 -4.13
N HIS A 100 5.01 9.42 -4.38
CA HIS A 100 5.22 8.06 -3.90
C HIS A 100 6.62 7.83 -3.36
N THR A 101 6.72 6.94 -2.37
CA THR A 101 7.99 6.45 -1.84
C THR A 101 8.25 5.05 -2.39
N MET A 102 9.46 4.80 -2.87
CA MET A 102 9.91 3.47 -3.28
C MET A 102 10.57 2.75 -2.10
N ALA A 103 9.81 1.84 -1.45
CA ALA A 103 10.21 1.11 -0.26
C ALA A 103 10.75 -0.31 -0.58
N PHE A 104 11.49 -0.43 -1.67
CA PHE A 104 12.12 -1.67 -2.13
C PHE A 104 13.54 -1.38 -2.61
N GLY A 105 14.35 -2.44 -2.69
CA GLY A 105 15.59 -2.48 -3.43
C GLY A 105 16.63 -1.40 -3.10
N SER A 106 17.62 -1.29 -3.99
CA SER A 106 18.67 -0.29 -3.98
C SER A 106 18.28 0.98 -4.74
N LEU A 107 19.15 1.99 -4.73
CA LEU A 107 18.95 3.19 -5.55
C LEU A 107 18.88 2.85 -7.05
N GLN A 108 19.67 1.89 -7.53
CA GLN A 108 19.67 1.52 -8.95
C GLN A 108 18.35 0.87 -9.35
N ASP A 109 17.81 0.02 -8.47
CA ASP A 109 16.50 -0.60 -8.69
C ASP A 109 15.40 0.48 -8.75
N LYS A 110 15.43 1.45 -7.84
CA LYS A 110 14.50 2.60 -7.84
C LYS A 110 14.57 3.42 -9.13
N LEU A 111 15.78 3.65 -9.66
CA LEU A 111 15.96 4.37 -10.93
C LEU A 111 15.40 3.55 -12.10
N ALA A 112 15.67 2.25 -12.15
CA ALA A 112 15.15 1.36 -13.18
C ALA A 112 13.60 1.27 -13.13
N THR A 113 13.03 1.13 -11.93
CA THR A 113 11.58 1.10 -11.72
C THR A 113 10.93 2.42 -12.13
N ARG A 114 11.55 3.57 -11.85
CA ARG A 114 11.03 4.87 -12.31
C ARG A 114 10.86 4.92 -13.83
N GLU A 115 11.86 4.43 -14.58
CA GLU A 115 11.78 4.36 -16.05
C GLU A 115 10.71 3.36 -16.53
N MET A 116 10.46 2.30 -15.76
CA MET A 116 9.36 1.36 -16.02
C MET A 116 7.99 2.04 -15.80
N PHE A 117 7.79 2.69 -14.65
CA PHE A 117 6.53 3.36 -14.31
C PHE A 117 6.17 4.52 -15.24
N ALA A 118 7.17 5.21 -15.80
CA ALA A 118 6.96 6.24 -16.81
C ALA A 118 6.25 5.71 -18.08
N ARG A 119 6.24 4.39 -18.32
CA ARG A 119 5.55 3.75 -19.46
C ARG A 119 4.09 3.42 -19.18
N TYR A 120 3.61 3.58 -17.95
CA TYR A 120 2.20 3.37 -17.61
C TYR A 120 1.31 4.58 -17.92
N GLY A 121 1.89 5.66 -18.47
CA GLY A 121 1.18 6.83 -18.97
C GLY A 121 0.28 6.54 -20.16
#